data_AF-A0A9X3X8Z2-F1
#
_entry.id   AF-A0A9X3X8Z2-F1
#
_cell.length_a   1.000
_cell.length_b   1.000
_cell.length_c   1.000
_cell.angle_alpha   90.00
_cell.angle_beta   90.00
_cell.angle_gamma   90.00
#
_symmetry.space_group_name_H-M   'P 1'
#
loop_
_entity.id
_entity.type
_entity.pdbx_description
1 polymer ?
#
loop_
_entity_poly.entity_id
_entity_poly.type
_entity_poly.pdbx_seq_one_letter_code
_entity_poly.pdbx_strand_id
1 'polypeptide(L)'
;MTIEPLVITDEACSASGTSAASLDAPSWGQFVRLCEGITSTGYAGCSAGELCVPMAPDGFRQCVQRSGIHDCPAEGYTVRFVFYEDFKDTRVCSACTCGAPEGSTCVSSIAIHADAACSSPIVAEEVSSDSPTCLDLTTPGQALGAKSATAFVYHSGTCQAHGGELLGAVELLGPRTLCCVP
;
A
#
# COMPACT_ATOMS: atom_id res chain seq x y z
N MET A 1 -48.92 -11.08 18.72
CA MET A 1 -48.28 -11.65 17.52
C MET A 1 -47.10 -10.75 17.18
N THR A 2 -45.87 -11.25 17.20
CA THR A 2 -44.66 -10.45 16.89
C THR A 2 -43.96 -11.03 15.66
N ILE A 3 -43.41 -10.15 14.82
CA ILE A 3 -42.39 -10.48 13.82
C ILE A 3 -41.07 -10.10 14.46
N GLU A 4 -40.04 -10.95 14.35
CA GLU A 4 -38.72 -10.61 14.87
C GLU A 4 -38.13 -9.41 14.12
N PRO A 5 -37.37 -8.54 14.80
CA PRO A 5 -36.77 -7.37 14.16
C PRO A 5 -35.82 -7.79 13.04
N LEU A 6 -35.76 -6.97 11.99
CA LEU A 6 -34.72 -7.08 10.98
C LEU A 6 -33.38 -6.69 11.62
N VAL A 7 -32.46 -7.64 11.68
CA VAL A 7 -31.09 -7.42 12.16
C VAL A 7 -30.15 -7.57 10.98
N ILE A 8 -29.27 -6.58 10.81
CA ILE A 8 -28.14 -6.69 9.89
C ILE A 8 -26.91 -7.12 10.68
N THR A 9 -26.25 -8.14 10.15
CA THR A 9 -24.88 -8.48 10.55
C THR A 9 -24.03 -8.39 9.29
N ASP A 10 -23.38 -7.24 9.10
CA ASP A 10 -22.44 -7.12 7.99
C ASP A 10 -21.14 -7.85 8.33
N GLU A 11 -20.64 -8.61 7.36
CA GLU A 11 -19.25 -9.04 7.37
C GLU A 11 -18.37 -7.92 6.83
N ALA A 12 -17.13 -7.85 7.31
CA ALA A 12 -16.19 -6.83 6.87
C ALA A 12 -16.06 -6.85 5.34
N CYS A 13 -16.19 -5.68 4.70
CA CYS A 13 -15.91 -5.56 3.28
C CYS A 13 -14.45 -5.94 3.02
N SER A 14 -14.25 -7.00 2.24
CA SER A 14 -12.91 -7.36 1.77
C SER A 14 -12.45 -6.30 0.77
N ALA A 15 -11.26 -5.75 0.99
CA ALA A 15 -10.65 -4.81 0.07
C ALA A 15 -10.56 -5.45 -1.32
N SER A 16 -11.34 -4.94 -2.26
CA SER A 16 -11.34 -5.40 -3.65
C SER A 16 -10.30 -4.59 -4.42
N GLY A 17 -9.03 -4.81 -4.08
CA GLY A 17 -7.91 -4.16 -4.74
C GLY A 17 -6.61 -4.84 -4.37
N THR A 18 -5.87 -5.31 -5.37
CA THR A 18 -4.45 -5.57 -5.19
C THR A 18 -3.75 -4.22 -5.22
N SER A 19 -2.83 -3.99 -4.28
CA SER A 19 -1.88 -2.88 -4.32
C SER A 19 -0.92 -3.10 -5.51
N ALA A 20 -1.47 -2.96 -6.72
CA ALA A 20 -0.79 -3.21 -7.98
C ALA A 20 -0.01 -1.99 -8.49
N ALA A 21 0.17 -0.98 -7.65
CA ALA A 21 1.13 0.08 -7.93
C ALA A 21 2.53 -0.53 -7.83
N SER A 22 3.02 -1.08 -8.94
CA SER A 22 4.43 -1.42 -9.07
C SER A 22 5.21 -0.12 -8.98
N LEU A 23 6.04 0.00 -7.95
CA LEU A 23 6.95 1.13 -7.85
C LEU A 23 7.98 1.03 -8.97
N ASP A 24 8.22 2.13 -9.67
CA ASP A 24 9.30 2.19 -10.64
C ASP A 24 10.64 1.90 -9.94
N ALA A 25 11.48 1.13 -10.62
CA ALA A 25 12.82 0.86 -10.16
C ALA A 25 13.59 2.18 -9.96
N PRO A 26 14.41 2.29 -8.90
CA PRO A 26 15.15 3.52 -8.66
C PRO A 26 16.18 3.75 -9.76
N SER A 27 16.39 5.03 -10.10
CA SER A 27 17.32 5.46 -11.14
C SER A 27 18.42 6.36 -10.56
N TRP A 28 19.62 6.27 -11.12
CA TRP A 28 20.78 7.06 -10.67
C TRP A 28 21.21 8.07 -11.75
N GLY A 29 21.57 9.27 -11.31
CA GLY A 29 22.00 10.34 -12.22
C GLY A 29 23.46 10.25 -12.68
N GLN A 30 24.29 9.48 -11.96
CA GLN A 30 25.71 9.37 -12.23
C GLN A 30 26.19 7.95 -12.00
N PHE A 31 27.11 7.51 -12.85
CA PHE A 31 27.80 6.23 -12.75
C PHE A 31 29.29 6.46 -12.99
N VAL A 32 30.12 5.63 -12.39
CA VAL A 32 31.56 5.63 -12.62
C VAL A 32 32.00 4.26 -13.12
N ARG A 33 32.93 4.25 -14.06
CA ARG A 33 33.62 3.04 -14.46
C ARG A 33 35.03 3.07 -13.88
N LEU A 34 35.35 2.06 -13.08
CA LEU A 34 36.68 1.86 -12.54
C LEU A 34 37.44 0.88 -13.42
N CYS A 35 38.63 1.28 -13.84
CA CYS A 35 39.56 0.45 -14.57
C CYS A 35 40.78 0.26 -13.68
N GLU A 36 41.21 -0.98 -13.50
CA GLU A 36 42.45 -1.27 -12.79
C GLU A 36 43.63 -0.90 -13.69
N GLY A 37 44.37 0.13 -13.30
CA GLY A 37 45.51 0.65 -14.05
C GLY A 37 46.85 0.07 -13.60
N ILE A 38 46.87 -0.95 -12.74
CA ILE A 38 48.08 -1.50 -12.13
C ILE A 38 48.10 -3.02 -12.28
N THR A 39 49.30 -3.59 -12.34
CA THR A 39 49.50 -5.02 -12.11
C THR A 39 49.75 -5.26 -10.62
N SER A 40 49.66 -6.50 -10.15
CA SER A 40 49.91 -6.86 -8.75
C SER A 40 51.30 -6.46 -8.23
N THR A 41 52.27 -6.22 -9.12
CA THR A 41 53.63 -5.78 -8.79
C THR A 41 53.94 -4.35 -9.24
N GLY A 42 52.98 -3.66 -9.86
CA GLY A 42 53.21 -2.36 -10.52
C GLY A 42 54.08 -2.45 -11.77
N TYR A 43 54.24 -1.32 -12.43
CA TYR A 43 55.16 -1.17 -13.55
C TYR A 43 56.59 -0.88 -13.06
N ALA A 44 57.59 -1.19 -13.89
CA ALA A 44 58.98 -0.85 -13.59
C ALA A 44 59.22 0.67 -13.72
N GLY A 45 60.20 1.20 -12.97
CA GLY A 45 60.66 2.59 -13.10
C GLY A 45 60.47 3.48 -11.88
N CYS A 46 59.84 2.98 -10.81
CA CYS A 46 59.64 3.70 -9.55
C CYS A 46 60.60 3.21 -8.46
N SER A 47 60.79 4.02 -7.42
CA SER A 47 61.66 3.69 -6.29
C SER A 47 61.08 2.57 -5.43
N ALA A 48 61.90 1.99 -4.54
CA ALA A 48 61.42 0.99 -3.59
C ALA A 48 60.31 1.59 -2.69
N GLY A 49 59.14 0.94 -2.68
CA GLY A 49 57.97 1.41 -1.94
C GLY A 49 56.99 2.28 -2.74
N GLU A 50 57.29 2.54 -4.01
CA GLU A 50 56.42 3.27 -4.93
C GLU A 50 55.79 2.35 -5.97
N LEU A 51 54.60 2.71 -6.45
CA LEU A 51 53.90 1.99 -7.51
C LEU A 51 53.82 2.88 -8.75
N CYS A 52 54.53 2.51 -9.81
CA CYS A 52 54.39 3.17 -11.10
C CYS A 52 53.04 2.80 -11.71
N VAL A 53 52.26 3.83 -12.03
CA VAL A 53 50.93 3.71 -12.66
C VAL A 53 50.98 4.49 -13.99
N PRO A 54 50.49 3.94 -15.10
CA PRO A 54 50.38 4.66 -16.36
C PRO A 54 49.47 5.88 -16.19
N MET A 55 49.76 6.91 -16.98
CA MET A 55 48.89 8.07 -17.08
C MET A 55 47.50 7.65 -17.54
N ALA A 56 46.46 8.24 -16.95
CA ALA A 56 45.09 7.97 -17.36
C ALA A 56 44.89 8.37 -18.83
N PRO A 57 44.24 7.52 -19.65
CA PRO A 57 43.92 7.88 -21.03
C PRO A 57 42.87 9.00 -21.07
N ASP A 58 42.70 9.62 -22.24
CA ASP A 58 41.71 10.67 -22.44
C ASP A 58 40.30 10.22 -21.99
N GLY A 59 39.63 11.09 -21.24
CA GLY A 59 38.32 10.81 -20.65
C GLY A 59 38.36 10.03 -19.32
N PHE A 60 39.54 9.60 -18.84
CA PHE A 60 39.72 9.00 -17.52
C PHE A 60 40.54 9.90 -16.61
N ARG A 61 40.36 9.71 -15.29
CA ARG A 61 41.20 10.31 -14.26
C ARG A 61 41.95 9.23 -13.51
N GLN A 62 43.18 9.55 -13.09
CA GLN A 62 43.94 8.68 -12.21
C GLN A 62 43.40 8.84 -10.78
N CYS A 63 42.97 7.74 -10.19
CA CYS A 63 42.37 7.72 -8.86
C CYS A 63 42.84 6.51 -8.05
N VAL A 64 42.87 6.68 -6.73
CA VAL A 64 42.97 5.57 -5.77
C VAL A 64 41.60 5.32 -5.17
N GLN A 65 41.28 4.04 -4.95
CA GLN A 65 39.99 3.63 -4.39
C GLN A 65 40.14 3.01 -3.01
N ARG A 66 39.17 3.25 -2.14
CA ARG A 66 39.09 2.62 -0.83
C ARG A 66 37.65 2.29 -0.49
N SER A 67 37.40 1.07 -0.01
CA SER A 67 36.07 0.68 0.48
C SER A 67 35.71 1.42 1.76
N GLY A 68 34.48 1.89 1.86
CA GLY A 68 34.00 2.81 2.89
C GLY A 68 34.03 4.28 2.45
N ILE A 69 33.51 5.13 3.33
CA ILE A 69 33.56 6.59 3.20
C ILE A 69 34.78 7.09 3.96
N HIS A 70 35.71 7.72 3.25
CA HIS A 70 36.97 8.21 3.80
C HIS A 70 37.28 9.61 3.27
N ASP A 71 38.16 10.33 3.96
CA ASP A 71 38.74 11.56 3.43
C ASP A 71 39.88 11.25 2.47
N CYS A 72 40.05 12.15 1.50
CA CYS A 72 41.15 12.08 0.57
C CYS A 72 42.42 12.72 1.15
N PRO A 73 43.61 12.28 0.73
CA PRO A 73 44.87 12.92 1.12
C PRO A 73 44.87 14.43 0.82
N ALA A 74 45.63 15.18 1.61
CA ALA A 74 45.78 16.63 1.42
C ALA A 74 46.56 17.00 0.15
N GLU A 75 47.34 16.07 -0.39
CA GLU A 75 48.18 16.26 -1.58
C GLU A 75 48.07 15.08 -2.54
N GLY A 76 48.30 15.35 -3.83
CA GLY A 76 48.28 14.35 -4.91
C GLY A 76 46.87 13.93 -5.33
N TYR A 77 46.13 13.26 -4.45
CA TYR A 77 44.79 12.72 -4.72
C TYR A 77 43.73 13.46 -3.92
N THR A 78 43.48 14.73 -4.26
CA THR A 78 42.67 15.63 -3.42
C THR A 78 41.19 15.67 -3.80
N VAL A 79 40.82 15.22 -5.01
CA VAL A 79 39.44 15.29 -5.51
C VAL A 79 38.66 14.06 -5.05
N ARG A 80 37.66 14.27 -4.19
CA ARG A 80 36.87 13.19 -3.59
C ARG A 80 35.58 12.91 -4.37
N PHE A 81 35.34 11.63 -4.65
CA PHE A 81 34.03 11.11 -5.04
C PHE A 81 33.63 9.94 -4.16
N VAL A 82 32.34 9.81 -3.86
CA VAL A 82 31.78 8.65 -3.16
C VAL A 82 30.74 8.00 -4.06
N PHE A 83 30.91 6.71 -4.30
CA PHE A 83 29.99 5.88 -5.08
C PHE A 83 29.60 4.64 -4.28
N TYR A 84 28.57 3.94 -4.75
CA TYR A 84 28.01 2.77 -4.09
C TYR A 84 27.96 1.63 -5.08
N GLU A 85 28.33 0.43 -4.63
CA GLU A 85 28.38 -0.77 -5.47
C GLU A 85 26.99 -1.33 -5.76
N ASP A 86 26.05 -1.14 -4.83
CA ASP A 86 24.71 -1.70 -4.92
C ASP A 86 23.69 -0.83 -4.17
N PHE A 87 22.42 -1.21 -4.22
CA PHE A 87 21.35 -0.63 -3.43
C PHE A 87 20.36 -1.71 -2.98
N LYS A 88 19.68 -1.44 -1.87
CA LYS A 88 18.56 -2.24 -1.39
C LYS A 88 17.30 -1.39 -1.45
N ASP A 89 16.34 -1.82 -2.26
CA ASP A 89 15.03 -1.20 -2.31
C ASP A 89 14.07 -1.96 -1.40
N THR A 90 13.58 -1.27 -0.36
CA THR A 90 12.57 -1.79 0.57
C THR A 90 11.24 -1.08 0.43
N ARG A 91 11.10 -0.21 -0.58
CA ARG A 91 9.89 0.56 -0.79
C ARG A 91 8.73 -0.38 -1.09
N VAL A 92 7.65 -0.22 -0.34
CA VAL A 92 6.41 -0.96 -0.50
C VAL A 92 5.23 -0.06 -0.19
N CYS A 93 4.09 -0.28 -0.83
CA CYS A 93 2.85 0.36 -0.42
C CYS A 93 2.28 -0.39 0.79
N SER A 94 1.73 0.34 1.76
CA SER A 94 0.92 -0.25 2.83
C SER A 94 -0.27 -1.02 2.23
N ALA A 95 -0.74 -2.05 2.94
CA ALA A 95 -1.87 -2.84 2.47
C ALA A 95 -3.14 -1.99 2.39
N CYS A 96 -3.88 -2.14 1.28
CA CYS A 96 -5.20 -1.53 1.16
C CYS A 96 -6.17 -2.23 2.13
N THR A 97 -6.89 -1.45 2.92
CA THR A 97 -7.93 -1.95 3.83
C THR A 97 -9.23 -1.20 3.62
N CYS A 98 -10.34 -1.84 3.98
CA CYS A 98 -11.64 -1.20 4.07
C CYS A 98 -12.02 -1.02 5.54
N GLY A 99 -12.58 0.14 5.86
CA GLY A 99 -13.21 0.39 7.15
C GLY A 99 -14.50 -0.42 7.34
N ALA A 100 -15.21 -0.14 8.42
CA ALA A 100 -16.54 -0.69 8.64
C ALA A 100 -17.48 -0.28 7.48
N PRO A 101 -18.37 -1.18 7.02
CA PRO A 101 -19.38 -0.82 6.05
C PRO A 101 -20.34 0.21 6.65
N GLU A 102 -20.67 1.22 5.86
CA GLU A 102 -21.62 2.27 6.19
C GLU A 102 -22.77 2.27 5.16
N GLY A 103 -24.00 2.47 5.64
CA GLY A 103 -25.19 2.58 4.79
C GLY A 103 -25.74 1.25 4.26
N SER A 104 -25.38 0.12 4.86
CA SER A 104 -26.07 -1.16 4.62
C SER A 104 -27.48 -1.12 5.21
N THR A 105 -28.46 -1.67 4.48
CA THR A 105 -29.85 -1.73 4.97
C THR A 105 -30.55 -3.00 4.47
N CYS A 106 -31.51 -3.50 5.25
CA CYS A 106 -32.30 -4.69 4.97
C CYS A 106 -33.76 -4.26 4.99
N VAL A 107 -34.43 -4.39 3.85
CA VAL A 107 -35.83 -3.99 3.69
C VAL A 107 -36.73 -5.20 3.51
N SER A 108 -37.92 -5.16 4.09
CA SER A 108 -38.98 -6.16 3.92
C SER A 108 -40.33 -5.45 3.94
N SER A 109 -41.34 -6.01 3.28
CA SER A 109 -42.71 -5.54 3.42
C SER A 109 -43.48 -6.43 4.38
N ILE A 110 -44.14 -5.82 5.37
CA ILE A 110 -45.01 -6.50 6.32
C ILE A 110 -46.46 -6.16 6.03
N ALA A 111 -47.34 -7.13 6.20
CA ALA A 111 -48.79 -6.92 6.09
C ALA A 111 -49.54 -7.63 7.23
N ILE A 112 -50.61 -6.99 7.69
CA ILE A 112 -51.56 -7.56 8.64
C ILE A 112 -52.87 -7.77 7.89
N HIS A 113 -53.48 -8.94 8.04
CA HIS A 113 -54.66 -9.34 7.30
C HIS A 113 -55.87 -9.55 8.22
N ALA A 114 -57.06 -9.27 7.69
CA ALA A 114 -58.32 -9.53 8.38
C ALA A 114 -58.67 -11.03 8.39
N ASP A 115 -58.20 -11.78 7.38
CA ASP A 115 -58.40 -13.21 7.23
C ASP A 115 -57.15 -14.03 7.58
N ALA A 116 -57.36 -15.33 7.79
CA ALA A 116 -56.28 -16.27 8.09
C ALA A 116 -55.49 -16.74 6.84
N ALA A 117 -55.93 -16.39 5.62
CA ALA A 117 -55.33 -16.83 4.35
C ALA A 117 -54.38 -15.78 3.74
N CYS A 118 -54.07 -14.69 4.46
CA CYS A 118 -53.22 -13.58 4.01
C CYS A 118 -53.71 -12.91 2.71
N SER A 119 -55.03 -12.86 2.50
CA SER A 119 -55.62 -12.40 1.24
C SER A 119 -56.23 -10.99 1.29
N SER A 120 -56.60 -10.53 2.49
CA SER A 120 -57.28 -9.25 2.74
C SER A 120 -56.44 -8.38 3.69
N PRO A 121 -55.42 -7.68 3.15
CA PRO A 121 -54.57 -6.81 3.97
C PRO A 121 -55.38 -5.64 4.55
N ILE A 122 -55.22 -5.44 5.85
CA ILE A 122 -55.70 -4.27 6.60
C ILE A 122 -54.68 -3.15 6.49
N VAL A 123 -53.40 -3.51 6.61
CA VAL A 123 -52.28 -2.60 6.43
C VAL A 123 -51.10 -3.35 5.84
N ALA A 124 -50.32 -2.65 5.01
CA ALA A 124 -49.09 -3.13 4.41
C ALA A 124 -48.08 -1.98 4.38
N GLU A 125 -46.89 -2.22 4.89
CA GLU A 125 -45.84 -1.21 5.03
C GLU A 125 -44.48 -1.80 4.71
N GLU A 126 -43.56 -0.93 4.30
CA GLU A 126 -42.15 -1.27 4.17
C GLU A 126 -41.44 -1.00 5.50
N VAL A 127 -40.61 -1.94 5.93
CA VAL A 127 -39.80 -1.83 7.13
C VAL A 127 -38.34 -2.01 6.78
N SER A 128 -37.48 -1.22 7.40
CA SER A 128 -36.03 -1.36 7.29
C SER A 128 -35.39 -1.72 8.62
N SER A 129 -34.16 -2.23 8.56
CA SER A 129 -33.29 -2.45 9.72
C SER A 129 -32.84 -1.18 10.44
N ASP A 130 -32.96 -0.01 9.81
CA ASP A 130 -32.38 1.24 10.33
C ASP A 130 -33.17 1.80 11.51
N SER A 131 -34.47 1.49 11.57
CA SER A 131 -35.33 1.91 12.67
C SER A 131 -36.51 0.98 12.90
N PRO A 132 -36.89 0.70 14.16
CA PRO A 132 -38.12 -0.03 14.45
C PRO A 132 -39.33 0.81 14.02
N THR A 133 -40.26 0.18 13.30
CA THR A 133 -41.52 0.80 12.90
C THR A 133 -42.66 0.24 13.76
N CYS A 134 -43.38 1.12 14.44
CA CYS A 134 -44.63 0.79 15.12
C CYS A 134 -45.80 1.29 14.29
N LEU A 135 -46.77 0.42 14.01
CA LEU A 135 -47.97 0.80 13.29
C LEU A 135 -49.21 0.71 14.20
N ASP A 136 -49.94 1.81 14.29
CA ASP A 136 -51.23 1.84 14.95
C ASP A 136 -52.32 1.37 14.00
N LEU A 137 -53.18 0.48 14.51
CA LEU A 137 -54.36 0.04 13.77
C LEU A 137 -55.49 1.04 14.02
N THR A 138 -56.00 1.63 12.95
CA THR A 138 -56.98 2.74 12.99
C THR A 138 -58.33 2.36 13.58
N THR A 139 -58.66 1.08 13.65
CA THR A 139 -59.97 0.60 14.11
C THR A 139 -59.84 -0.16 15.43
N PRO A 140 -60.28 0.43 16.55
CA PRO A 140 -60.29 -0.25 17.85
C PRO A 140 -61.13 -1.52 17.81
N GLY A 141 -60.58 -2.64 18.31
CA GLY A 141 -61.28 -3.92 18.40
C GLY A 141 -61.40 -4.70 17.08
N GLN A 142 -60.73 -4.26 16.01
CA GLN A 142 -60.69 -5.00 14.76
C GLN A 142 -60.00 -6.36 14.93
N ALA A 143 -60.65 -7.42 14.43
CA ALA A 143 -60.08 -8.77 14.44
C ALA A 143 -58.92 -8.88 13.44
N LEU A 144 -57.82 -9.52 13.87
CA LEU A 144 -56.64 -9.78 13.05
C LEU A 144 -56.57 -11.28 12.77
N GLY A 145 -56.55 -11.66 11.49
CA GLY A 145 -56.56 -13.05 11.06
C GLY A 145 -55.17 -13.62 10.82
N ALA A 146 -54.26 -12.83 10.24
CA ALA A 146 -52.90 -13.25 9.94
C ALA A 146 -51.91 -12.08 9.83
N LYS A 147 -50.62 -12.41 9.81
CA LYS A 147 -49.53 -11.50 9.45
C LYS A 147 -48.63 -12.17 8.42
N SER A 148 -48.12 -11.42 7.46
CA SER A 148 -47.14 -11.89 6.50
C SER A 148 -45.98 -10.91 6.38
N ALA A 149 -44.83 -11.42 5.98
CA ALA A 149 -43.68 -10.61 5.58
C ALA A 149 -43.14 -11.16 4.26
N THR A 150 -42.64 -10.28 3.39
CA THR A 150 -41.87 -10.70 2.22
C THR A 150 -40.48 -11.17 2.64
N ALA A 151 -39.83 -11.91 1.74
CA ALA A 151 -38.38 -12.09 1.85
C ALA A 151 -37.71 -10.72 1.95
N PHE A 152 -36.68 -10.62 2.80
CA PHE A 152 -35.90 -9.41 2.94
C PHE A 152 -35.02 -9.20 1.71
N VAL A 153 -34.75 -7.94 1.39
CA VAL A 153 -33.79 -7.52 0.37
C VAL A 153 -32.65 -6.82 1.09
N TYR A 154 -31.44 -7.32 0.89
CA TYR A 154 -30.23 -6.71 1.42
C TYR A 154 -29.68 -5.69 0.42
N HIS A 155 -29.47 -4.47 0.90
CA HIS A 155 -28.75 -3.41 0.21
C HIS A 155 -27.36 -3.28 0.83
N SER A 156 -26.34 -3.54 0.02
CA SER A 156 -24.94 -3.47 0.46
C SER A 156 -24.54 -2.03 0.77
N GLY A 157 -23.88 -1.85 1.91
CA GLY A 157 -23.20 -0.60 2.26
C GLY A 157 -21.90 -0.39 1.49
N THR A 158 -21.22 0.71 1.78
CA THR A 158 -19.90 1.05 1.25
C THR A 158 -18.88 1.19 2.37
N CYS A 159 -17.61 0.89 2.12
CA CYS A 159 -16.53 1.09 3.08
C CYS A 159 -15.61 2.24 2.65
N GLN A 160 -15.12 3.02 3.62
CA GLN A 160 -14.03 3.95 3.38
C GLN A 160 -12.73 3.17 3.13
N ALA A 161 -12.01 3.52 2.05
CA ALA A 161 -10.71 2.93 1.74
C ALA A 161 -9.58 3.58 2.55
N HIS A 162 -8.62 2.75 2.95
CA HIS A 162 -7.39 3.16 3.64
C HIS A 162 -6.17 2.43 3.04
N GLY A 163 -4.97 2.94 3.31
CA GLY A 163 -3.73 2.35 2.84
C GLY A 163 -3.19 2.99 1.55
N GLY A 164 -2.14 2.39 0.99
CA GLY A 164 -1.44 2.89 -0.18
C GLY A 164 -0.31 3.88 0.15
N GLU A 165 -0.01 4.12 1.42
CA GLU A 165 1.13 4.94 1.81
C GLU A 165 2.45 4.25 1.43
N LEU A 166 3.39 5.02 0.90
CA LEU A 166 4.74 4.54 0.62
C LEU A 166 5.50 4.34 1.93
N LEU A 167 5.86 3.09 2.22
CA LEU A 167 6.70 2.68 3.34
C LEU A 167 8.08 2.25 2.82
N GLY A 168 9.06 2.24 3.70
CA GLY A 168 10.44 1.84 3.36
C GLY A 168 11.22 2.91 2.60
N ALA A 169 12.41 2.53 2.14
CA ALA A 169 13.33 3.43 1.46
C ALA A 169 14.28 2.67 0.53
N VAL A 170 15.01 3.43 -0.29
CA VAL A 170 16.17 2.94 -1.05
C VAL A 170 17.42 3.22 -0.23
N GLU A 171 18.14 2.17 0.15
CA GLU A 171 19.41 2.26 0.88
C GLU A 171 20.57 1.95 -0.07
N LEU A 172 21.61 2.79 -0.07
CA LEU A 172 22.81 2.59 -0.87
C LEU A 172 23.81 1.71 -0.12
N LEU A 173 24.35 0.70 -0.78
CA LEU A 173 25.22 -0.32 -0.21
C LEU A 173 26.64 -0.29 -0.80
N GLY A 174 27.59 -0.80 -0.03
CA GLY A 174 28.99 -0.90 -0.47
C GLY A 174 29.60 0.46 -0.86
N PRO A 175 29.63 1.45 0.06
CA PRO A 175 30.23 2.74 -0.25
C PRO A 175 31.70 2.56 -0.62
N ARG A 176 32.17 3.32 -1.61
CA ARG A 176 33.57 3.42 -2.00
C ARG A 176 33.94 4.87 -2.18
N THR A 177 35.10 5.23 -1.65
CA THR A 177 35.71 6.54 -1.87
C THR A 177 36.74 6.43 -2.98
N LEU A 178 36.62 7.31 -3.97
CA LEU A 178 37.62 7.54 -4.99
C LEU A 178 38.30 8.88 -4.71
N CYS A 179 39.62 8.85 -4.59
CA CYS A 179 40.44 10.04 -4.49
C CYS A 179 41.22 10.17 -5.78
N CYS A 180 40.94 11.21 -6.54
CA CYS A 180 41.51 11.45 -7.86
C CYS A 180 42.49 12.61 -7.82
N VAL A 181 43.43 12.59 -8.76
CA VAL A 181 44.26 13.77 -9.04
C VAL A 181 43.39 14.95 -9.51
N PRO A 182 43.77 16.20 -9.18
CA PRO A 182 43.08 17.41 -9.64
C PRO A 182 42.82 17.48 -11.14
#